data_AF-A0A1Q9CY59-F1
#
_entry.id   AF-A0A1Q9CY59-F1
#
_cell.length_a   1.000
_cell.length_b   1.000
_cell.length_c   1.000
_cell.angle_alpha   90.00
_cell.angle_beta   90.00
_cell.angle_gamma   90.00
#
_symmetry.space_group_name_H-M   'P 1'
#
loop_
_entity.id
_entity.type
_entity.pdbx_description
1 polymer ?
#
loop_
_entity_poly.entity_id
_entity_poly.type
_entity_poly.pdbx_seq_one_letter_code
_entity_poly.pdbx_strand_id
1 'polypeptide(L)'
;MRRGLRCLLILALALRWANTAPSCMAQPRLLCLHGKGGNGPNFAERLRPLAERAELVCVDAPHSLPPGFAWWHLPPGERPFDGILGFSQGAILVAALVALGDFRKGGALASCRCLILAGSAVPGPFRRQLADLAGSGDRGDFRALHTIGRSDTMNPPEGAHEVARAVGGEVFEFDGGHEVPLDEAALGTYSSFLSKKP
;
A
#
# COMPACT_ATOMS: atom_id res chain seq x y z
N MET A 1 13.83 0.67 -5.26
CA MET A 1 13.61 2.02 -4.66
C MET A 1 13.96 3.24 -5.53
N ARG A 2 14.86 3.19 -6.53
CA ARG A 2 15.31 4.41 -7.27
C ARG A 2 14.41 4.94 -8.40
N ARG A 3 13.31 4.26 -8.77
CA ARG A 3 12.45 4.65 -9.92
C ARG A 3 11.18 5.41 -9.53
N GLY A 4 10.56 5.14 -8.38
CA GLY A 4 9.40 5.91 -7.88
C GLY A 4 9.74 7.38 -7.58
N LEU A 5 10.95 7.65 -7.09
CA LEU A 5 11.46 9.01 -6.87
C LEU A 5 11.63 9.80 -8.19
N ARG A 6 11.88 9.11 -9.32
CA ARG A 6 12.00 9.75 -10.64
C ARG A 6 10.64 10.20 -11.20
N CYS A 7 9.56 9.47 -10.93
CA CYS A 7 8.21 9.90 -11.33
C CYS A 7 7.77 11.17 -10.58
N LEU A 8 8.03 11.25 -9.28
CA LEU A 8 7.82 12.49 -8.50
C LEU A 8 8.68 13.65 -9.00
N LEU A 9 9.92 13.38 -9.42
CA LEU A 9 10.81 14.39 -10.00
C LEU A 9 10.33 14.87 -11.39
N ILE A 10 9.83 13.97 -12.25
CA ILE A 10 9.26 14.32 -13.56
C ILE A 10 7.97 15.13 -13.38
N LEU A 11 7.09 14.74 -12.44
CA LEU A 11 5.90 15.52 -12.09
C LEU A 11 6.30 16.91 -11.55
N ALA A 12 7.32 16.98 -10.68
CA ALA A 12 7.84 18.24 -10.17
C ALA A 12 8.47 19.12 -11.27
N LEU A 13 9.13 18.53 -12.28
CA LEU A 13 9.68 19.25 -13.43
C LEU A 13 8.57 19.75 -14.38
N ALA A 14 7.54 18.94 -14.63
CA ALA A 14 6.36 19.35 -15.39
C ALA A 14 5.59 20.48 -14.69
N LEU A 15 5.45 20.40 -13.36
CA LEU A 15 4.85 21.47 -12.55
C LEU A 15 5.67 22.77 -12.58
N ARG A 16 7.01 22.70 -12.61
CA ARG A 16 7.88 23.87 -12.78
C ARG A 16 7.71 24.54 -14.14
N TRP A 17 7.45 23.78 -15.21
CA TRP A 17 7.22 24.33 -16.55
C TRP A 17 5.81 24.91 -16.72
N ALA A 18 4.81 24.35 -16.03
CA ALA A 18 3.42 24.84 -16.09
C ALA A 18 3.19 26.17 -15.34
N ASN A 19 4.11 26.55 -14.43
CA ASN A 19 3.96 27.67 -13.50
C ASN A 19 4.48 29.03 -14.04
N THR A 20 4.86 29.12 -15.31
CA THR A 20 5.45 30.34 -15.91
C THR A 20 4.45 31.23 -16.65
N ALA A 21 3.15 30.94 -16.62
CA ALA A 21 2.14 31.75 -17.28
C ALA A 21 1.48 32.73 -16.27
N PRO A 22 1.41 34.05 -16.56
CA PRO A 22 0.71 35.01 -15.71
C PRO A 22 -0.79 34.72 -15.71
N SER A 23 -1.39 34.56 -14.53
CA SER A 23 -2.83 34.34 -14.39
C SER A 23 -3.59 35.67 -14.46
N CYS A 24 -4.19 35.98 -15.61
CA CYS A 24 -5.35 36.86 -15.62
C CYS A 24 -6.56 36.06 -15.11
N MET A 25 -7.51 36.70 -14.43
CA MET A 25 -8.67 36.01 -13.83
C MET A 25 -9.52 35.31 -14.91
N ALA A 26 -9.31 34.00 -15.11
CA ALA A 26 -10.06 33.17 -16.04
C ALA A 26 -9.88 31.68 -15.68
N GLN A 27 -10.77 31.16 -14.82
CA GLN A 27 -10.97 29.74 -14.45
C GLN A 27 -9.76 28.96 -13.88
N PRO A 28 -9.98 27.98 -12.99
CA PRO A 28 -8.89 27.18 -12.42
C PRO A 28 -8.15 26.40 -13.52
N ARG A 29 -6.81 26.36 -13.45
CA ARG A 29 -5.97 25.54 -14.32
C ARG A 29 -5.74 24.19 -13.67
N LEU A 30 -6.11 23.11 -14.34
CA LEU A 30 -6.01 21.75 -13.83
C LEU A 30 -5.00 20.95 -14.64
N LEU A 31 -3.98 20.41 -13.96
CA LEU A 31 -3.12 19.37 -14.52
C LEU A 31 -3.89 18.04 -14.51
N CYS A 32 -4.12 17.47 -15.69
CA CYS A 32 -4.92 16.26 -15.87
C CYS A 32 -4.01 15.07 -16.16
N LEU A 33 -4.07 14.05 -15.31
CA LEU A 33 -3.27 12.83 -15.40
C LEU A 33 -4.15 11.64 -15.84
N HIS A 34 -3.87 11.06 -17.01
CA HIS A 34 -4.67 9.96 -17.55
C HIS A 34 -4.43 8.62 -16.82
N GLY A 35 -5.33 7.64 -16.99
CA GLY A 35 -5.16 6.28 -16.47
C GLY A 35 -4.19 5.39 -17.28
N LYS A 36 -3.82 4.22 -16.77
CA LYS A 36 -2.92 3.27 -17.45
C LYS A 36 -3.43 2.90 -18.85
N GLY A 37 -2.56 2.95 -19.87
CA GLY A 37 -2.89 2.67 -21.26
C GLY A 37 -3.61 3.82 -21.98
N GLY A 38 -3.81 4.95 -21.31
CA GLY A 38 -4.34 6.19 -21.89
C GLY A 38 -3.26 7.10 -22.45
N ASN A 39 -3.67 8.29 -22.88
CA ASN A 39 -2.80 9.39 -23.30
C ASN A 39 -3.51 10.73 -23.02
N GLY A 40 -2.77 11.84 -23.09
CA GLY A 40 -3.24 13.20 -22.89
C GLY A 40 -4.41 13.57 -23.81
N PRO A 41 -4.30 13.42 -25.16
CA PRO A 41 -5.36 13.78 -26.09
C PRO A 41 -6.70 13.05 -25.84
N ASN A 42 -6.68 11.72 -25.67
CA ASN A 42 -7.89 10.95 -25.39
C ASN A 42 -8.52 11.33 -24.05
N PHE A 43 -7.69 11.73 -23.08
CA PHE A 43 -8.19 12.17 -21.78
C PHE A 43 -8.78 13.59 -21.85
N ALA A 44 -8.18 14.49 -22.63
CA ALA A 44 -8.74 15.82 -22.90
C ALA A 44 -10.13 15.72 -23.54
N GLU A 45 -10.30 14.82 -24.51
CA GLU A 45 -11.60 14.55 -25.15
C GLU A 45 -12.66 14.06 -24.15
N ARG A 46 -12.27 13.17 -23.22
CA ARG A 46 -13.16 12.71 -22.14
C ARG A 46 -13.52 13.82 -21.16
N LEU A 47 -12.63 14.76 -20.94
CA LEU A 47 -12.82 15.90 -20.04
C LEU A 47 -13.45 17.13 -20.73
N ARG A 48 -13.85 17.04 -22.00
CA ARG A 48 -14.50 18.15 -22.73
C ARG A 48 -15.63 18.83 -21.96
N PRO A 49 -16.54 18.13 -21.24
CA PRO A 49 -17.57 18.79 -20.43
C PRO A 49 -17.05 19.67 -19.28
N LEU A 50 -15.77 19.51 -18.90
CA LEU A 50 -15.11 20.29 -17.85
C LEU A 50 -14.35 21.51 -18.41
N ALA A 51 -14.12 21.57 -19.73
CA ALA A 51 -13.33 22.62 -20.37
C ALA A 51 -13.97 24.03 -20.27
N GLU A 52 -15.28 24.11 -20.04
CA GLU A 52 -15.98 25.38 -19.77
C GLU A 52 -15.85 25.87 -18.33
N ARG A 53 -15.22 25.08 -17.45
CA ARG A 53 -15.09 25.33 -16.01
C ARG A 53 -13.65 25.39 -15.52
N ALA A 54 -12.69 24.94 -16.33
CA ALA A 54 -11.28 24.93 -16.03
C ALA A 54 -10.44 24.91 -17.32
N GLU A 55 -9.27 25.53 -17.29
CA GLU A 55 -8.23 25.25 -18.29
C GLU A 55 -7.63 23.87 -18.01
N LEU A 56 -7.71 22.95 -18.97
CA LEU A 56 -7.26 21.57 -18.79
C LEU A 56 -5.90 21.36 -19.47
N VAL A 57 -4.88 21.00 -18.68
CA VAL A 57 -3.55 20.63 -19.15
C VAL A 57 -3.41 19.11 -19.06
N CYS A 58 -3.77 18.40 -20.13
CA CYS A 58 -3.64 16.95 -20.21
C CYS A 58 -2.26 16.55 -20.75
N VAL A 59 -1.49 15.80 -19.98
CA VAL A 59 -0.12 15.37 -20.33
C VAL A 59 -0.02 13.87 -20.51
N ASP A 60 0.88 13.42 -21.38
CA ASP A 60 1.23 12.00 -21.51
C ASP A 60 2.09 11.56 -20.33
N ALA A 61 1.82 10.35 -19.84
CA ALA A 61 2.69 9.69 -18.90
C ALA A 61 4.03 9.32 -19.57
N PRO A 62 5.16 9.31 -18.82
CA PRO A 62 6.49 9.24 -19.43
C PRO A 62 6.87 7.87 -20.00
N HIS A 63 6.08 6.82 -19.77
CA HIS A 63 6.42 5.47 -20.19
C HIS A 63 5.42 4.90 -21.20
N SER A 64 5.89 4.58 -22.39
CA SER A 64 5.09 3.98 -23.46
C SER A 64 4.56 2.60 -23.07
N LEU A 65 3.25 2.38 -23.20
CA LEU A 65 2.54 1.14 -22.94
C LEU A 65 1.45 0.97 -24.01
N PRO A 66 1.75 0.37 -25.17
CA PRO A 66 0.80 0.28 -26.28
C PRO A 66 -0.58 -0.25 -25.84
N PRO A 67 -1.68 0.43 -26.20
CA PRO A 67 -1.78 1.52 -27.18
C PRO A 67 -1.51 2.95 -26.65
N GLY A 68 -1.11 3.14 -25.39
CA GLY A 68 -0.91 4.47 -24.79
C GLY A 68 0.33 4.55 -23.89
N PHE A 69 0.16 5.10 -22.69
CA PHE A 69 1.22 5.36 -21.73
C PHE A 69 0.85 4.94 -20.30
N ALA A 70 1.84 4.89 -19.41
CA ALA A 70 1.67 4.62 -17.99
C ALA A 70 2.60 5.50 -17.13
N TRP A 71 2.12 5.91 -15.96
CA TRP A 71 2.87 6.74 -15.00
C TRP A 71 4.04 6.02 -14.34
N TRP A 72 3.95 4.70 -14.28
CA TRP A 72 5.00 3.81 -13.83
C TRP A 72 4.91 2.52 -14.63
N HIS A 73 6.07 1.93 -14.91
CA HIS A 73 6.19 0.55 -15.37
C HIS A 73 6.71 -0.29 -14.23
N LEU A 74 5.94 -1.30 -13.84
CA LEU A 74 6.47 -2.46 -13.15
C LEU A 74 6.78 -3.48 -14.24
N PRO A 75 8.06 -3.85 -14.44
CA PRO A 75 8.41 -4.92 -15.36
C PRO A 75 7.59 -6.17 -15.03
N PRO A 76 7.14 -6.95 -16.04
CA PRO A 76 6.46 -8.20 -15.80
C PRO A 76 7.29 -9.09 -14.86
N GLY A 77 6.70 -9.51 -13.74
CA GLY A 77 7.38 -10.32 -12.72
C GLY A 77 8.13 -9.53 -11.64
N GLU A 78 8.33 -8.21 -11.78
CA GLU A 78 8.86 -7.38 -10.70
C GLU A 78 7.74 -7.02 -9.72
N ARG A 79 7.77 -7.65 -8.54
CA ARG A 79 7.03 -7.19 -7.37
C ARG A 79 7.85 -6.10 -6.67
N PRO A 80 7.24 -5.00 -6.20
CA PRO A 80 7.97 -4.01 -5.42
C PRO A 80 8.61 -4.64 -4.17
N PHE A 81 7.88 -5.57 -3.54
CA PHE A 81 8.27 -6.30 -2.34
C PHE A 81 7.56 -7.66 -2.30
N ASP A 82 8.23 -8.71 -1.83
CA ASP A 82 7.62 -10.03 -1.61
C ASP A 82 6.79 -10.10 -0.32
N GLY A 83 7.04 -9.21 0.63
CA GLY A 83 6.31 -9.14 1.89
C GLY A 83 6.46 -7.80 2.60
N ILE A 84 5.73 -7.64 3.71
CA ILE A 84 5.70 -6.43 4.53
C ILE A 84 5.97 -6.80 5.98
N LEU A 85 6.88 -6.08 6.62
CA LEU A 85 7.07 -6.10 8.06
C LEU A 85 6.55 -4.77 8.64
N GLY A 86 5.57 -4.85 9.53
CA GLY A 86 5.04 -3.71 10.27
C GLY A 86 5.37 -3.84 11.76
N PHE A 87 5.71 -2.72 12.39
CA PHE A 87 5.86 -2.63 13.85
C PHE A 87 4.95 -1.53 14.41
N SER A 88 4.31 -1.79 15.55
CA SER A 88 3.44 -0.84 16.24
C SER A 88 2.37 -0.28 15.29
N GLN A 89 2.31 1.04 15.06
CA GLN A 89 1.38 1.65 14.12
C GLN A 89 1.51 1.11 12.67
N GLY A 90 2.71 0.69 12.25
CA GLY A 90 2.90 0.04 10.95
C GLY A 90 2.20 -1.32 10.86
N ALA A 91 2.21 -2.10 11.94
CA ALA A 91 1.50 -3.37 12.02
C ALA A 91 -0.03 -3.15 12.03
N ILE A 92 -0.50 -2.13 12.76
CA ILE A 92 -1.91 -1.72 12.80
C ILE A 92 -2.39 -1.31 11.40
N LEU A 93 -1.58 -0.54 10.65
CA LEU A 93 -1.90 -0.14 9.29
C LEU A 93 -2.01 -1.35 8.36
N VAL A 94 -1.06 -2.29 8.41
CA VAL A 94 -1.12 -3.49 7.59
C VAL A 94 -2.39 -4.31 7.90
N ALA A 95 -2.75 -4.47 9.18
CA ALA A 95 -4.00 -5.14 9.58
C ALA A 95 -5.25 -4.44 9.00
N ALA A 96 -5.27 -3.10 8.98
CA ALA A 96 -6.33 -2.33 8.34
C ALA A 96 -6.40 -2.57 6.83
N LEU A 97 -5.27 -2.57 6.12
CA LEU A 97 -5.22 -2.82 4.68
C LEU A 97 -5.71 -4.24 4.32
N VAL A 98 -5.40 -5.24 5.16
CA VAL A 98 -5.98 -6.58 5.03
C VAL A 98 -7.51 -6.52 5.18
N ALA A 99 -8.01 -5.88 6.24
CA ALA A 99 -9.44 -5.76 6.49
C ALA A 99 -10.20 -5.02 5.37
N LEU A 100 -9.56 -4.06 4.71
CA LEU A 100 -10.09 -3.33 3.55
C LEU A 100 -10.03 -4.12 2.24
N GLY A 101 -9.33 -5.25 2.22
CA GLY A 101 -9.24 -6.13 1.06
C GLY A 101 -8.12 -5.79 0.07
N ASP A 102 -7.13 -4.98 0.45
CA ASP A 102 -6.02 -4.60 -0.45
C ASP A 102 -5.12 -5.78 -0.84
N PHE A 103 -5.18 -6.87 -0.09
CA PHE A 103 -4.46 -8.12 -0.36
C PHE A 103 -5.29 -9.15 -1.14
N ARG A 104 -6.58 -8.88 -1.39
CA ARG A 104 -7.43 -9.75 -2.22
C ARG A 104 -7.09 -9.59 -3.70
N LYS A 105 -7.56 -10.54 -4.53
CA LYS A 105 -7.34 -10.49 -5.98
C LYS A 105 -7.80 -9.14 -6.57
N GLY A 106 -6.89 -8.42 -7.20
CA GLY A 106 -7.13 -7.10 -7.79
C GLY A 106 -6.85 -5.92 -6.86
N GLY A 107 -6.58 -6.16 -5.57
CA GLY A 107 -6.13 -5.14 -4.63
C GLY A 107 -4.69 -4.69 -4.86
N ALA A 108 -4.32 -3.53 -4.31
CA ALA A 108 -3.00 -2.91 -4.53
C ALA A 108 -1.83 -3.76 -4.00
N LEU A 109 -2.09 -4.60 -3.00
CA LEU A 109 -1.12 -5.46 -2.32
C LEU A 109 -1.35 -6.95 -2.60
N ALA A 110 -2.16 -7.29 -3.59
CA ALA A 110 -2.47 -8.67 -3.98
C ALA A 110 -1.24 -9.53 -4.36
N SER A 111 -0.10 -8.88 -4.61
CA SER A 111 1.16 -9.55 -4.95
C SER A 111 2.09 -9.78 -3.76
N CYS A 112 1.81 -9.18 -2.59
CA CYS A 112 2.56 -9.39 -1.36
C CYS A 112 2.17 -10.74 -0.75
N ARG A 113 3.16 -11.61 -0.52
CA ARG A 113 2.94 -13.02 -0.16
C ARG A 113 3.20 -13.32 1.32
N CYS A 114 3.89 -12.44 2.04
CA CYS A 114 4.13 -12.63 3.47
C CYS A 114 4.02 -11.33 4.28
N LEU A 115 3.48 -11.44 5.49
CA LEU A 115 3.32 -10.35 6.45
C LEU A 115 4.01 -10.73 7.77
N ILE A 116 4.75 -9.79 8.36
CA ILE A 116 5.25 -9.90 9.73
C ILE A 116 4.70 -8.70 10.52
N LEU A 117 3.96 -8.97 11.58
CA LEU A 117 3.21 -7.98 12.35
C LEU A 117 3.68 -7.99 13.80
N ALA A 118 4.51 -7.01 14.16
CA ALA A 118 5.09 -6.87 15.49
C ALA A 118 4.37 -5.81 16.31
N GLY A 119 3.96 -6.15 17.54
CA GLY A 119 3.32 -5.21 18.46
C GLY A 119 2.06 -4.56 17.87
N SER A 120 1.23 -5.34 17.16
CA SER A 120 0.00 -4.85 16.53
C SER A 120 -1.12 -4.62 17.55
N ALA A 121 -2.13 -3.85 17.16
CA ALA A 121 -3.38 -3.69 17.88
C ALA A 121 -4.54 -3.54 16.89
N VAL A 122 -5.77 -3.65 17.38
CA VAL A 122 -6.97 -3.47 16.55
C VAL A 122 -6.96 -2.07 15.92
N PRO A 123 -7.07 -1.94 14.58
CA PRO A 123 -7.12 -0.65 13.92
C PRO A 123 -8.45 0.04 14.26
N GLY A 124 -8.42 0.99 15.19
CA GLY A 124 -9.63 1.64 15.73
C GLY A 124 -10.66 2.07 14.66
N PRO A 125 -10.26 2.86 13.65
CA PRO A 125 -11.17 3.29 12.57
C PRO A 125 -11.72 2.15 11.70
N PHE A 126 -11.09 0.98 11.72
CA PHE A 126 -11.41 -0.18 10.87
C PHE A 126 -11.79 -1.44 11.67
N ARG A 127 -12.14 -1.29 12.97
CA ARG A 127 -12.49 -2.42 13.85
C ARG A 127 -13.61 -3.27 13.26
N ARG A 128 -14.63 -2.64 12.67
CA ARG A 128 -15.77 -3.37 12.07
C ARG A 128 -15.30 -4.23 10.89
N GLN A 129 -14.50 -3.66 10.00
CA GLN A 129 -13.95 -4.36 8.84
C GLN A 129 -13.04 -5.52 9.28
N LEU A 130 -12.28 -5.35 10.37
CA LEU A 130 -11.48 -6.43 10.94
C LEU A 130 -12.37 -7.56 11.51
N ALA A 131 -13.48 -7.22 12.17
CA ALA A 131 -14.44 -8.21 12.65
C ALA A 131 -15.14 -8.95 11.50
N ASP A 132 -15.56 -8.23 10.46
CA ASP A 132 -16.16 -8.81 9.25
C ASP A 132 -15.17 -9.73 8.51
N LEU A 133 -13.88 -9.35 8.48
CA LEU A 133 -12.80 -10.19 7.96
C LEU A 133 -12.70 -11.51 8.75
N ALA A 134 -12.74 -11.47 10.08
CA ALA A 134 -12.66 -12.66 10.92
C ALA A 134 -13.81 -13.64 10.65
N GLY A 135 -15.02 -13.13 10.35
CA GLY A 135 -16.18 -13.97 10.03
C GLY A 135 -16.19 -14.54 8.61
N SER A 136 -15.69 -13.78 7.63
CA SER A 136 -15.68 -14.19 6.21
C SER A 136 -14.49 -15.08 5.83
N GLY A 137 -13.33 -14.85 6.46
CA GLY A 137 -12.08 -15.56 6.15
C GLY A 137 -11.46 -15.21 4.79
N ASP A 138 -12.05 -14.32 3.99
CA ASP A 138 -11.49 -13.86 2.71
C ASP A 138 -10.48 -12.73 2.92
N ARG A 139 -9.22 -13.11 3.18
CA ARG A 139 -8.14 -12.18 3.58
C ARG A 139 -7.19 -11.84 2.44
N GLY A 140 -7.09 -12.69 1.44
CA GLY A 140 -6.07 -12.63 0.38
C GLY A 140 -5.15 -13.87 0.39
N ASP A 141 -4.22 -13.89 -0.55
CA ASP A 141 -3.29 -15.02 -0.77
C ASP A 141 -1.89 -14.67 -0.22
N PHE A 142 -1.79 -14.61 1.11
CA PHE A 142 -0.54 -14.37 1.84
C PHE A 142 -0.44 -15.23 3.10
N ARG A 143 0.79 -15.38 3.60
CA ARG A 143 1.11 -15.92 4.91
C ARG A 143 1.36 -14.80 5.90
N ALA A 144 1.00 -14.94 7.16
CA ALA A 144 1.27 -13.94 8.18
C ALA A 144 1.95 -14.55 9.41
N LEU A 145 2.83 -13.78 10.04
CA LEU A 145 3.45 -14.07 11.32
C LEU A 145 3.20 -12.87 12.24
N HIS A 146 2.58 -13.12 13.39
CA HIS A 146 2.32 -12.11 14.42
C HIS A 146 3.34 -12.30 15.54
N THR A 147 4.16 -11.28 15.81
CA THR A 147 5.10 -11.30 16.92
C THR A 147 4.57 -10.47 18.08
N ILE A 148 4.34 -11.13 19.21
CA ILE A 148 3.60 -10.56 20.34
C ILE A 148 4.49 -10.62 21.59
N GLY A 149 4.84 -9.45 22.13
CA GLY A 149 5.57 -9.35 23.39
C GLY A 149 4.61 -9.56 24.55
N ARG A 150 4.84 -10.57 25.40
CA ARG A 150 3.94 -10.92 26.51
C ARG A 150 3.76 -9.80 27.54
N SER A 151 4.73 -8.89 27.64
CA SER A 151 4.72 -7.75 28.56
C SER A 151 4.53 -6.41 27.86
N ASP A 152 4.03 -6.39 26.62
CA ASP A 152 3.69 -5.16 25.92
C ASP A 152 2.56 -4.42 26.66
N THR A 153 2.86 -3.21 27.13
CA THR A 153 1.90 -2.34 27.81
C THR A 153 1.41 -1.19 26.93
N MET A 154 2.03 -0.98 25.77
CA MET A 154 1.63 0.04 24.80
C MET A 154 0.53 -0.48 23.89
N ASN A 155 0.73 -1.66 23.33
CA ASN A 155 -0.25 -2.41 22.56
C ASN A 155 -0.44 -3.78 23.22
N PRO A 156 -1.35 -3.88 24.22
CA PRO A 156 -1.52 -5.11 24.99
C PRO A 156 -1.74 -6.37 24.13
N PRO A 157 -1.18 -7.53 24.52
CA PRO A 157 -1.21 -8.76 23.73
C PRO A 157 -2.60 -9.16 23.23
N GLU A 158 -3.66 -8.88 23.98
CA GLU A 158 -5.04 -9.21 23.63
C GLU A 158 -5.46 -8.59 22.29
N GLY A 159 -5.03 -7.35 22.04
CA GLY A 159 -5.28 -6.65 20.79
C GLY A 159 -4.53 -7.29 19.62
N ALA A 160 -3.28 -7.67 19.84
CA ALA A 160 -2.47 -8.37 18.84
C ALA A 160 -3.05 -9.77 18.52
N HIS A 161 -3.55 -10.50 19.52
CA HIS A 161 -4.25 -11.77 19.32
C HIS A 161 -5.58 -11.61 18.57
N GLU A 162 -6.33 -10.53 18.82
CA GLU A 162 -7.53 -10.22 18.04
C GLU A 162 -7.20 -10.01 16.56
N VAL A 163 -6.14 -9.23 16.28
CA VAL A 163 -5.62 -9.05 14.92
C VAL A 163 -5.17 -10.38 14.34
N ALA A 164 -4.46 -11.23 15.10
CA ALA A 164 -4.00 -12.53 14.63
C ALA A 164 -5.16 -13.47 14.26
N ARG A 165 -6.25 -13.47 15.04
CA ARG A 165 -7.45 -14.25 14.69
C ARG A 165 -8.10 -13.76 13.39
N ALA A 166 -8.22 -12.44 13.22
CA ALA A 166 -8.86 -11.83 12.07
C ALA A 166 -8.01 -11.89 10.78
N VAL A 167 -6.72 -11.58 10.87
CA VAL A 167 -5.76 -11.62 9.73
C VAL A 167 -5.29 -13.04 9.44
N GLY A 168 -5.27 -13.92 10.45
CA GLY A 168 -4.83 -15.30 10.32
C GLY A 168 -3.30 -15.38 10.31
N GLY A 169 -2.79 -16.60 10.29
CA GLY A 169 -1.34 -16.86 10.28
C GLY A 169 -0.81 -17.40 11.60
N GLU A 170 0.52 -17.45 11.68
CA GLU A 170 1.27 -17.98 12.82
C GLU A 170 1.46 -16.92 13.89
N VAL A 171 1.53 -17.34 15.15
CA VAL A 171 1.78 -16.45 16.30
C VAL A 171 3.09 -16.87 16.96
N PHE A 172 3.98 -15.91 17.15
CA PHE A 172 5.21 -16.04 17.92
C PHE A 172 5.15 -15.11 19.12
N GLU A 173 4.96 -15.69 20.30
CA GLU A 173 5.05 -14.96 21.56
C GLU A 173 6.47 -15.01 22.12
N PHE A 174 6.97 -13.88 22.60
CA PHE A 174 8.28 -13.78 23.23
C PHE A 174 8.20 -13.09 24.59
N ASP A 175 9.20 -13.36 25.43
CA ASP A 175 9.34 -12.71 26.74
C ASP A 175 9.96 -11.32 26.56
N GLY A 176 9.12 -10.35 26.22
CA GLY A 176 9.52 -8.98 25.97
C GLY A 176 8.30 -8.05 25.87
N GLY A 177 8.58 -6.77 25.63
CA GLY A 177 7.60 -5.69 25.67
C GLY A 177 7.18 -5.18 24.30
N HIS A 178 7.06 -3.85 24.17
CA HIS A 178 6.71 -3.18 22.92
C HIS A 178 7.92 -3.05 21.98
N GLU A 179 8.32 -4.14 21.34
CA GLU A 179 9.52 -4.18 20.48
C GLU A 179 9.39 -5.19 19.34
N VAL A 180 10.38 -5.15 18.43
CA VAL A 180 10.58 -6.20 17.43
C VAL A 180 11.67 -7.13 17.98
N PRO A 181 11.38 -8.40 18.31
CA PRO A 181 12.40 -9.29 18.86
C PRO A 181 13.40 -9.66 17.76
N LEU A 182 14.68 -9.59 18.10
CA LEU A 182 15.82 -9.84 17.20
C LEU A 182 16.86 -10.78 17.82
N ASP A 183 16.49 -11.47 18.90
CA ASP A 183 17.31 -12.53 19.47
C ASP A 183 17.39 -13.75 18.54
N GLU A 184 18.25 -14.72 18.89
CA GLU A 184 18.49 -15.90 18.08
C GLU A 184 17.19 -16.71 17.83
N ALA A 185 16.31 -16.79 18.82
CA ALA A 185 15.05 -17.51 18.72
C ALA A 185 14.08 -16.81 17.74
N ALA A 186 13.98 -15.48 17.80
CA ALA A 186 13.15 -14.67 16.91
C ALA A 186 13.68 -14.72 15.48
N LEU A 187 14.99 -14.56 15.29
CA LEU A 187 15.62 -14.66 13.97
C LEU A 187 15.42 -16.06 13.35
N GLY A 188 15.57 -17.12 14.14
CA GLY A 188 15.26 -18.49 13.70
C GLY A 188 13.80 -18.67 13.28
N THR A 189 12.87 -18.08 14.03
CA THR A 189 11.43 -18.08 13.71
C THR A 189 11.15 -17.33 12.41
N TYR A 190 11.74 -16.15 12.21
CA TYR A 190 11.62 -15.39 10.96
C TYR A 190 12.19 -16.14 9.77
N SER A 191 13.38 -16.72 9.88
CA SER A 191 13.98 -17.52 8.81
C SER A 191 13.10 -18.71 8.45
N SER A 192 12.58 -19.44 9.44
CA SER A 192 11.65 -20.55 9.22
C SER A 192 10.39 -20.09 8.48
N PHE A 193 9.74 -19.02 8.96
CA PHE A 193 8.56 -18.44 8.32
C PHE A 193 8.82 -17.97 6.88
N LEU A 194 9.93 -17.27 6.64
CA LEU A 194 10.26 -16.70 5.33
C LEU A 194 10.63 -17.80 4.31
N SER A 195 11.22 -18.92 4.77
CA SER A 195 11.61 -20.03 3.90
C SER A 195 10.45 -20.86 3.32
N LYS A 196 9.24 -20.74 3.89
CA LYS A 196 8.06 -21.49 3.44
C LYS A 196 7.68 -21.10 2.00
N LYS A 197 7.56 -22.09 1.12
CA LYS A 197 7.04 -21.87 -0.23
C LYS A 197 5.57 -21.41 -0.16
N PRO A 198 5.15 -20.50 -1.06
CA PRO A 198 3.76 -20.07 -1.16
C PRO A 198 2.84 -21.24 -1.52
#